data_AF-A0A7C2UKM2-F1
#
_entry.id   AF-A0A7C2UKM2-F1
#
_cell.length_a   1.000
_cell.length_b   1.000
_cell.length_c   1.000
_cell.angle_alpha   90.00
_cell.angle_beta   90.00
_cell.angle_gamma   90.00
#
_symmetry.space_group_name_H-M   'P 1'
#
loop_
_entity.id
_entity.type
_entity.pdbx_description
1 polymer ?
#
loop_
_entity_poly.entity_id
_entity_poly.type
_entity_poly.pdbx_seq_one_letter_code
_entity_poly.pdbx_strand_id
1 'polypeptide(L)' 'MKFWPQRNPYQAVVYAAEPSDVEHVFVNGKLVVEGGKLVSYEESKILEIAEKALSELVEEEKWSFEKQRSLL' A
#
# COMPACT_ATOMS: atom_id res chain seq x y z
N MET A 1 12.16 -20.06 1.52
CA MET A 1 13.27 -19.82 0.56
C MET A 1 12.70 -19.82 -0.84
N LYS A 2 12.15 -18.68 -1.28
CA LYS A 2 11.29 -18.58 -2.49
C LYS A 2 12.07 -18.64 -3.81
N PHE A 3 13.37 -18.40 -3.78
CA PHE A 3 14.18 -18.18 -4.97
C PHE A 3 15.09 -19.35 -5.38
N TRP A 4 14.92 -20.56 -4.85
CA TRP A 4 15.80 -21.69 -5.16
C TRP A 4 15.21 -22.68 -6.18
N PRO A 5 16.00 -23.14 -7.18
CA PRO A 5 17.36 -22.72 -7.50
C PRO A 5 17.42 -21.35 -8.19
N GLN A 6 18.31 -20.46 -7.70
CA GLN A 6 18.50 -19.13 -8.27
C GLN A 6 19.67 -19.15 -9.24
N ARG A 7 19.41 -19.02 -10.55
CA ARG A 7 20.48 -18.92 -11.56
C ARG A 7 21.01 -17.49 -11.70
N ASN A 8 20.16 -16.48 -11.52
CA ASN A 8 20.52 -15.08 -11.61
C ASN A 8 19.62 -14.26 -10.65
N PRO A 9 20.20 -13.57 -9.64
CA PRO A 9 19.42 -12.81 -8.67
C PRO A 9 18.72 -11.59 -9.26
N TYR A 10 19.28 -10.94 -10.30
CA TYR A 10 18.64 -9.81 -10.96
C TYR A 10 17.37 -10.24 -11.70
N GLN A 11 17.44 -11.37 -12.40
CA GLN A 11 16.25 -11.95 -13.05
C GLN A 11 15.22 -12.39 -12.02
N ALA A 12 15.65 -12.92 -10.88
CA ALA A 12 14.75 -13.29 -9.80
C ALA A 12 14.00 -12.07 -9.23
N VAL A 13 14.68 -10.93 -9.08
CA VAL A 13 14.03 -9.68 -8.66
C VAL A 13 12.99 -9.20 -9.67
N VAL A 14 13.29 -9.28 -10.97
CA VAL A 14 12.38 -8.76 -12.02
C VAL A 14 11.21 -9.70 -12.31
N TYR A 15 11.43 -11.01 -12.30
CA TYR A 15 10.48 -11.99 -12.82
C TYR A 15 9.84 -12.91 -11.78
N ALA A 16 10.37 -12.97 -10.56
CA ALA A 16 9.90 -13.91 -9.53
C ALA A 16 9.60 -13.27 -8.17
N ALA A 17 10.20 -12.13 -7.85
CA ALA A 17 10.00 -11.48 -6.57
C ALA A 17 8.63 -10.76 -6.51
N GLU A 18 8.05 -10.75 -5.33
CA GLU A 18 6.85 -10.00 -4.99
C GLU A 18 7.21 -8.82 -4.07
N PRO A 19 6.37 -7.78 -4.00
CA PRO A 19 6.57 -6.68 -3.05
C PRO A 19 6.69 -7.15 -1.59
N SER A 20 6.03 -8.25 -1.23
CA SER A 20 6.07 -8.88 0.09
C SER A 20 7.42 -9.52 0.45
N ASP A 21 8.30 -9.74 -0.54
CA ASP A 21 9.64 -10.29 -0.31
C ASP A 21 10.64 -9.21 0.17
N VAL A 22 10.22 -7.94 0.27
CA VAL A 22 11.07 -6.84 0.78
C VAL A 22 11.12 -6.86 2.31
N GLU A 23 12.30 -7.11 2.87
CA GLU A 23 12.51 -7.14 4.32
C GLU A 23 12.93 -5.79 4.92
N HIS A 24 13.77 -5.03 4.21
CA HIS A 24 14.36 -3.78 4.73
C HIS A 24 14.38 -2.67 3.68
N VAL A 25 14.06 -1.43 4.08
CA VAL A 25 14.10 -0.25 3.21
C VAL A 25 14.80 0.90 3.93
N PHE A 26 15.74 1.56 3.23
CA PHE A 26 16.46 2.72 3.72
C PHE A 26 16.22 3.95 2.83
N VAL A 27 15.93 5.09 3.44
CA VAL A 27 15.79 6.38 2.76
C VAL A 27 16.75 7.39 3.41
N ASN A 28 17.70 7.91 2.63
CA ASN A 28 18.74 8.83 3.12
C ASN A 28 19.48 8.30 4.36
N GLY A 29 19.79 6.99 4.36
CA GLY A 29 20.48 6.32 5.47
C GLY A 29 19.60 6.00 6.69
N LYS A 30 18.30 6.32 6.66
CA LYS A 30 17.36 5.97 7.74
C LYS A 30 16.59 4.70 7.39
N LEU A 31 16.53 3.74 8.32
CA LEU A 31 15.71 2.53 8.21
C LEU A 31 14.23 2.90 8.37
N VAL A 32 13.40 2.57 7.36
CA VAL A 32 11.95 2.87 7.35
C VAL A 32 11.07 1.63 7.29
N VAL A 33 11.61 0.49 6.84
CA VAL A 33 10.98 -0.84 6.92
C VAL A 33 11.99 -1.81 7.53
N GLU A 34 11.59 -2.60 8.51
CA GLU A 34 12.40 -3.63 9.17
C GLU A 34 11.62 -4.93 9.31
N GLY A 35 12.15 -6.03 8.79
CA GLY A 35 11.48 -7.34 8.81
C GLY A 35 10.10 -7.31 8.13
N GLY A 36 9.96 -6.51 7.07
CA GLY A 36 8.69 -6.32 6.35
C GLY A 36 7.66 -5.44 7.06
N LYS A 37 8.03 -4.78 8.17
CA LYS A 37 7.14 -3.89 8.93
C LYS A 37 7.62 -2.44 8.89
N LEU A 38 6.69 -1.49 8.87
CA LEU A 38 7.03 -0.06 8.93
C LEU A 38 7.64 0.31 10.30
N VAL A 39 8.77 0.99 10.29
CA VAL A 39 9.48 1.44 11.50
C VAL A 39 8.97 2.80 11.99
N SER A 40 8.54 3.66 11.06
CA SER A 40 8.26 5.07 11.35
C SER A 40 6.77 5.43 11.49
N TYR A 41 5.86 4.50 11.22
CA TYR A 41 4.42 4.75 11.24
C TYR A 41 3.64 3.64 11.92
N GLU A 42 2.55 4.01 12.58
CA GLU A 42 1.58 3.07 13.14
C GLU A 42 0.58 2.67 12.05
N GLU A 43 0.57 1.39 11.67
CA GLU A 43 -0.26 0.88 10.56
C GLU A 43 -1.77 1.14 10.77
N SER A 44 -2.24 1.07 12.02
CA SER A 44 -3.62 1.36 12.41
C SER A 44 -4.07 2.76 11.96
N LYS A 45 -3.22 3.76 12.16
CA LYS A 45 -3.51 5.15 11.77
C LYS A 45 -3.57 5.33 10.27
N ILE A 46 -2.73 4.60 9.53
CA ILE A 46 -2.75 4.62 8.06
C ILE A 46 -4.09 4.07 7.56
N LEU A 47 -4.55 2.95 8.13
CA LEU A 47 -5.83 2.34 7.79
C LEU A 47 -7.00 3.26 8.13
N GLU A 48 -7.00 3.88 9.31
CA GLU A 48 -8.05 4.83 9.73
C GLU A 48 -8.16 6.01 8.76
N ILE A 49 -7.03 6.57 8.32
CA ILE A 49 -7.01 7.65 7.32
C ILE A 49 -7.58 7.18 5.98
N ALA A 50 -7.22 5.97 5.55
CA ALA A 50 -7.70 5.41 4.28
C ALA A 50 -9.20 5.13 4.32
N GLU A 51 -9.71 4.55 5.40
CA GLU A 51 -11.14 4.30 5.60
C GLU A 51 -11.94 5.60 5.65
N LYS A 52 -11.41 6.61 6.35
CA LYS A 52 -12.05 7.93 6.39
C LYS A 52 -12.12 8.56 5.00
N ALA A 53 -11.02 8.56 4.25
CA ALA A 53 -10.99 9.09 2.89
C ALA A 53 -11.99 8.36 1.96
N LEU A 54 -12.13 7.04 2.12
CA LEU A 54 -13.11 6.26 1.39
C LEU A 54 -14.55 6.66 1.76
N SER A 55 -14.83 6.85 3.06
CA SER A 55 -16.16 7.24 3.53
C SER A 55 -16.58 8.61 2.98
N GLU A 56 -15.68 9.58 2.97
CA GLU A 56 -15.92 10.93 2.42
C GLU A 56 -16.21 10.85 0.91
N LEU A 57 -15.42 10.07 0.16
CA LEU A 57 -15.64 9.89 -1.28
C LEU A 57 -17.02 9.28 -1.59
N VAL A 58 -17.43 8.27 -0.81
CA VAL A 58 -18.74 7.61 -0.97
C VAL A 58 -19.89 8.55 -0.63
N GLU A 59 -19.74 9.42 0.37
CA GLU A 59 -20.75 10.42 0.71
C GLU A 59 -20.89 11.50 -0.37
N GLU A 60 -19.77 11.97 -0.93
CA GLU A 60 -19.77 12.92 -2.05
C GLU A 60 -20.45 12.35 -3.30
N GLU A 61 -20.19 11.09 -3.65
CA GLU A 61 -20.87 10.43 -4.76
C GLU A 61 -22.38 10.35 -4.51
N LYS A 62 -22.82 9.89 -3.33
CA LYS A 62 -24.25 9.80 -2.98
C LYS A 62 -24.95 11.15 -3.11
N TRP A 63 -24.34 12.21 -2.58
CA TRP A 63 -24.85 13.57 -2.69
C TRP A 63 -24.98 14.03 -4.14
N SER A 64 -23.98 13.74 -4.98
CA SER A 64 -24.01 14.05 -6.41
C SER A 64 -25.17 13.35 -7.14
N PHE A 65 -25.39 12.06 -6.84
CA PHE A 65 -26.48 11.28 -7.45
C PHE A 65 -27.87 11.75 -7.00
N GLU A 66 -28.06 12.08 -5.72
CA GLU A 66 -29.34 12.58 -5.20
C GLU A 66 -29.71 13.95 -5.79
N LYS A 67 -28.72 14.84 -5.95
CA LYS A 67 -28.93 16.15 -6.56
C LYS A 67 -29.36 16.05 -8.02
N GLN A 68 -28.80 15.11 -8.79
CA GLN A 68 -29.21 14.85 -10.17
C GLN A 68 -30.64 14.28 -10.25
N ARG A 69 -31.02 13.39 -9.32
CA ARG A 69 -32.40 12.86 -9.23
C ARG A 69 -33.44 13.90 -8.85
N SER A 70 -33.09 14.88 -8.02
CA SER A 70 -33.99 15.97 -7.62
C SER A 70 -34.25 17.01 -8.73
N LEU A 71 -33.42 17.02 -9.78
CA LEU A 71 -33.51 17.97 -10.89
C LEU A 71 -34.25 17.38 -12.12
N LEU A 72 -34.69 16.13 -12.03
CA LEU A 72 -35.55 15.42 -13.00
C LEU A 72 -36.99 15.38 -12.49
#